data_AF-A0A6P3QW56-F1
#
_entry.id   AF-A0A6P3QW56-F1
#
_cell.length_a   1.000
_cell.length_b   1.000
_cell.length_c   1.000
_cell.angle_alpha   90.00
_cell.angle_beta   90.00
_cell.angle_gamma   90.00
#
_symmetry.space_group_name_H-M   'P 1'
#
loop_
_entity.id
_entity.type
_entity.pdbx_description
1 polymer ?
#
loop_
_entity_poly.entity_id
_entity_poly.type
_entity_poly.pdbx_seq_one_letter_code
_entity_poly.pdbx_strand_id
1 'polypeptide(L)'
;METLKEKTLEELEEMQNDPEAIDRLAQESPEVQDLQLEREMALATNRSLAEQNLEFQGPLEISRSNLSDKYQELRKLVERCQEQKAKLEKFSSALQLGTLLDLLQIEGMKIEEESETMAEKFLEGEVPLETFLENFVKLEVELALPVHLADLAGMMRIPRKARAV
;
A
#
# COMPACT_ATOMS: atom_id res chain seq x y z
N MET A 1 54.21 -51.49 2.19
CA MET A 1 55.64 -51.27 1.85
C MET A 1 56.59 -52.21 2.59
N GLU A 2 56.40 -52.50 3.89
CA GLU A 2 57.25 -53.49 4.59
C GLU A 2 57.13 -54.92 4.01
N THR A 3 55.95 -55.27 3.52
CA THR A 3 55.63 -56.54 2.84
C THR A 3 56.39 -56.77 1.53
N LEU A 4 56.91 -55.71 0.89
CA LEU A 4 57.73 -55.85 -0.33
C LEU A 4 59.15 -56.35 0.00
N LYS A 5 59.62 -56.16 1.23
CA LYS A 5 60.94 -56.62 1.69
C LYS A 5 61.02 -58.13 1.87
N GLU A 6 59.88 -58.80 1.97
CA GLU A 6 59.76 -60.25 2.18
C GLU A 6 59.66 -61.04 0.86
N LYS A 7 59.57 -60.35 -0.28
CA LYS A 7 59.44 -60.96 -1.62
C LYS A 7 60.79 -61.21 -2.27
N THR A 8 60.85 -62.25 -3.09
CA THR A 8 62.03 -62.60 -3.90
C THR A 8 62.15 -61.67 -5.13
N LEU A 9 63.33 -61.67 -5.76
CA LEU A 9 63.59 -60.82 -6.94
C LEU A 9 62.66 -61.15 -8.12
N GLU A 10 62.41 -62.44 -8.38
CA GLU A 10 61.53 -62.91 -9.46
C GLU A 10 60.08 -62.49 -9.22
N GLU A 11 59.59 -62.58 -7.98
CA GLU A 11 58.23 -62.13 -7.60
C GLU A 11 58.08 -60.60 -7.72
N LEU A 12 59.13 -59.83 -7.42
CA LEU A 12 59.14 -58.37 -7.57
C LEU A 12 59.16 -57.96 -9.05
N GLU A 13 59.91 -58.66 -9.91
CA GLU A 13 59.91 -58.43 -11.35
C GLU A 13 58.55 -58.79 -11.98
N GLU A 14 57.92 -59.88 -11.56
CA GLU A 14 56.58 -60.24 -12.02
C GLU A 14 55.55 -59.18 -11.61
N MET A 15 55.59 -58.72 -10.35
CA MET A 15 54.71 -57.66 -9.86
C MET A 15 54.97 -56.30 -10.52
N GLN A 16 56.21 -55.98 -10.89
CA GLN A 16 56.55 -54.75 -11.62
C GLN A 16 55.97 -54.75 -13.03
N ASN A 17 55.83 -55.93 -13.65
CA ASN A 17 55.28 -56.07 -14.99
C ASN A 17 53.75 -56.30 -14.99
N ASP A 18 53.11 -56.43 -13.83
CA ASP A 18 51.66 -56.51 -13.67
C ASP A 18 51.07 -55.13 -13.28
N PRO A 19 50.41 -54.41 -14.21
CA PRO A 19 49.80 -53.11 -13.92
C PRO A 19 48.70 -53.21 -12.86
N GLU A 20 47.98 -54.33 -12.75
CA GLU A 20 46.95 -54.48 -11.72
C GLU A 20 47.57 -54.64 -10.32
N ALA A 21 48.74 -55.28 -10.22
CA ALA A 21 49.48 -55.37 -8.96
C ALA A 21 49.97 -53.99 -8.51
N ILE A 22 50.45 -53.17 -9.46
CA ILE A 22 50.87 -51.79 -9.19
C ILE A 22 49.67 -50.95 -8.74
N ASP A 23 48.53 -51.05 -9.42
CA ASP A 23 47.32 -50.31 -9.05
C ASP A 23 46.82 -50.72 -7.67
N ARG A 24 46.79 -52.03 -7.35
CA ARG A 24 46.45 -52.51 -6.01
C ARG A 24 47.38 -51.93 -4.94
N LEU A 25 48.69 -51.95 -5.17
CA LEU A 25 49.68 -51.36 -4.27
C LEU A 25 49.49 -49.86 -4.07
N ALA A 26 49.13 -49.13 -5.13
CA ALA A 26 48.82 -47.71 -5.04
C ALA A 26 47.53 -47.46 -4.24
N GLN A 27 46.48 -48.24 -4.46
CA GLN A 27 45.22 -48.15 -3.70
C GLN A 27 45.38 -48.53 -2.22
N GLU A 28 46.28 -49.48 -1.93
CA GLU A 28 46.61 -49.91 -0.57
C GLU A 28 47.61 -48.99 0.13
N SER A 29 48.18 -48.01 -0.57
CA SER A 29 49.07 -47.03 0.05
C SER A 29 48.31 -46.19 1.08
N PRO A 30 48.91 -45.93 2.26
CA PRO A 30 48.24 -45.19 3.31
C PRO A 30 47.84 -43.78 2.84
N GLU A 31 48.65 -43.15 1.99
CA GLU A 31 48.36 -41.82 1.45
C GLU A 31 47.09 -41.82 0.56
N VAL A 32 46.88 -42.86 -0.25
CA VAL A 32 45.68 -42.97 -1.09
C VAL A 32 44.46 -43.34 -0.25
N GLN A 33 44.61 -44.20 0.76
CA GLN A 33 43.52 -44.55 1.68
C GLN A 33 43.07 -43.33 2.50
N ASP A 34 44.00 -42.52 3.01
CA ASP A 34 43.70 -41.30 3.75
C ASP A 34 42.93 -40.30 2.88
N LEU A 35 43.36 -40.11 1.63
CA LEU A 35 42.64 -39.26 0.66
C LEU A 35 41.25 -39.78 0.32
N GLN A 36 41.08 -41.10 0.20
CA GLN A 36 39.77 -41.72 -0.03
C GLN A 36 38.83 -41.49 1.16
N LEU A 37 39.34 -41.64 2.38
CA LEU A 37 38.58 -41.37 3.59
C LEU A 37 38.18 -39.90 3.68
N GLU A 38 39.11 -38.97 3.42
CA GLU A 38 38.82 -37.53 3.41
C GLU A 38 37.74 -37.19 2.37
N ARG A 39 37.83 -37.78 1.17
CA ARG A 39 36.81 -37.63 0.12
C ARG A 39 35.45 -38.13 0.60
N GLU A 40 35.37 -39.31 1.22
CA GLU A 40 34.11 -39.88 1.71
C GLU A 40 33.51 -39.01 2.82
N MET A 41 34.32 -38.53 3.74
CA MET A 41 33.89 -37.59 4.79
C MET A 41 33.36 -36.29 4.18
N ALA A 42 34.06 -35.71 3.20
CA ALA A 42 33.61 -34.51 2.50
C ALA A 42 32.29 -34.74 1.76
N LEU A 43 32.12 -35.88 1.09
CA LEU A 43 30.89 -36.25 0.40
C LEU A 43 29.72 -36.43 1.38
N ALA A 44 29.95 -37.10 2.52
CA ALA A 44 28.94 -37.27 3.55
C ALA A 44 28.50 -35.91 4.13
N THR A 45 29.46 -35.02 4.37
CA THR A 45 29.20 -33.66 4.89
C THR A 45 28.42 -32.83 3.87
N ASN A 46 28.83 -32.86 2.59
CA ASN A 46 28.14 -32.15 1.52
C ASN A 46 26.71 -32.64 1.35
N ARG A 47 26.50 -33.96 1.40
CA ARG A 47 25.16 -34.56 1.34
C ARG A 47 24.28 -34.12 2.49
N SER A 48 24.80 -34.14 3.72
CA SER A 48 24.06 -33.67 4.90
C SER A 48 23.65 -32.19 4.77
N LEU A 49 24.55 -31.34 4.28
CA LEU A 49 24.25 -29.93 4.02
C LEU A 49 23.22 -29.74 2.91
N ALA A 50 23.28 -30.55 1.84
CA ALA A 50 22.30 -30.51 0.77
C ALA A 50 20.91 -30.93 1.26
N GLU A 51 20.83 -31.98 2.08
CA GLU A 51 19.59 -32.43 2.71
C GLU A 51 19.00 -31.34 3.63
N GLN A 52 19.81 -30.72 4.49
CA GLN A 52 19.37 -29.57 5.31
C GLN A 52 18.90 -28.37 4.47
N ASN A 53 19.59 -28.06 3.37
CA ASN A 53 19.18 -26.98 2.47
C ASN A 53 17.80 -27.25 1.85
N LEU A 54 17.51 -28.51 1.50
CA LEU A 54 16.22 -28.92 0.97
C LEU A 54 15.11 -28.83 2.03
N GLU A 55 15.40 -29.12 3.30
CA GLU A 55 14.45 -28.95 4.40
C GLU A 55 13.96 -27.49 4.54
N PHE A 56 14.82 -26.51 4.26
CA PHE A 56 14.44 -25.10 4.30
C PHE A 56 13.59 -24.65 3.11
N GLN A 57 13.60 -25.39 2.00
CA GLN A 57 12.90 -24.98 0.77
C GLN A 57 11.39 -24.81 1.01
N GLY A 58 10.73 -25.80 1.61
CA GLY A 58 9.28 -25.78 1.86
C GLY A 58 8.84 -24.58 2.73
N PRO A 59 9.42 -24.39 3.93
CA PRO A 59 9.12 -23.24 4.78
C PRO A 59 9.40 -21.89 4.11
N LEU A 60 10.48 -21.77 3.31
CA LEU A 60 10.80 -20.55 2.57
C LEU A 60 9.77 -20.25 1.48
N GLU A 61 9.34 -21.26 0.72
CA GLU A 61 8.30 -21.09 -0.30
C GLU A 61 6.96 -20.70 0.31
N ILE A 62 6.56 -21.33 1.42
CA ILE A 62 5.33 -21.01 2.15
C ILE A 62 5.39 -19.58 2.70
N SER A 63 6.48 -19.21 3.38
CA SER A 63 6.64 -17.87 3.95
C SER A 63 6.69 -16.79 2.88
N ARG A 64 7.33 -17.05 1.74
CA ARG A 64 7.32 -16.16 0.56
C ARG A 64 5.90 -15.98 0.00
N SER A 65 5.13 -17.06 -0.11
CA SER A 65 3.72 -16.99 -0.56
C SER A 65 2.88 -16.16 0.40
N ASN A 66 2.95 -16.46 1.70
CA ASN A 66 2.22 -15.73 2.74
C ASN A 66 2.56 -14.24 2.74
N LEU A 67 3.84 -13.90 2.56
CA LEU A 67 4.30 -12.52 2.48
C LEU A 67 3.70 -11.81 1.25
N SER A 68 3.70 -12.47 0.10
CA SER A 68 3.07 -11.97 -1.13
C SER A 68 1.58 -11.71 -0.93
N ASP A 69 0.86 -12.66 -0.31
CA ASP A 69 -0.57 -12.52 -0.04
C ASP A 69 -0.86 -11.34 0.90
N LYS A 70 -0.05 -11.17 1.96
CA LYS A 70 -0.15 -10.03 2.88
C LYS A 70 0.12 -8.69 2.20
N TYR A 71 1.09 -8.63 1.27
CA TYR A 71 1.32 -7.43 0.48
C TYR A 71 0.14 -7.10 -0.44
N GLN A 72 -0.49 -8.12 -1.05
CA GLN A 72 -1.69 -7.91 -1.86
C GLN A 72 -2.88 -7.41 -1.01
N GLU A 73 -3.09 -7.98 0.17
CA GLU A 73 -4.10 -7.51 1.13
C GLU A 73 -3.85 -6.05 1.52
N LEU A 74 -2.60 -5.70 1.87
CA LEU A 74 -2.21 -4.35 2.22
C LEU A 74 -2.48 -3.37 1.08
N ARG A 75 -2.14 -3.74 -0.16
CA ARG A 75 -2.38 -2.89 -1.33
C ARG A 75 -3.86 -2.59 -1.51
N LYS A 76 -4.72 -3.61 -1.43
CA LYS A 76 -6.18 -3.43 -1.48
C LYS A 76 -6.69 -2.51 -0.37
N LEU A 77 -6.13 -2.65 0.84
CA LEU A 77 -6.51 -1.81 1.97
C LEU A 77 -6.11 -0.35 1.75
N VAL A 78 -4.90 -0.11 1.23
CA VAL A 78 -4.41 1.24 0.88
C VAL A 78 -5.30 1.88 -0.18
N GLU A 79 -5.64 1.16 -1.25
CA GLU A 79 -6.56 1.62 -2.29
C GLU A 79 -7.92 2.00 -1.69
N ARG A 80 -8.51 1.14 -0.85
CA ARG A 80 -9.77 1.42 -0.14
C ARG A 80 -9.68 2.65 0.77
N CYS A 81 -8.58 2.82 1.51
CA CYS A 81 -8.37 3.99 2.35
C CYS A 81 -8.25 5.28 1.53
N GLN A 82 -7.57 5.23 0.39
CA GLN A 82 -7.47 6.37 -0.52
C GLN A 82 -8.83 6.76 -1.11
N GLU A 83 -9.64 5.78 -1.52
CA GLU A 83 -11.01 6.02 -1.99
C GLU A 83 -11.88 6.68 -0.91
N GLN A 84 -11.81 6.17 0.33
CA GLN A 84 -12.57 6.72 1.45
C GLN A 84 -12.11 8.15 1.78
N LYS A 85 -10.80 8.39 1.77
CA LYS A 85 -10.23 9.73 1.96
C LYS A 85 -10.70 10.69 0.88
N ALA A 86 -10.66 10.30 -0.39
CA ALA A 86 -11.12 11.13 -1.51
C ALA A 86 -12.62 11.45 -1.41
N LYS A 87 -13.45 10.48 -0.98
CA LYS A 87 -14.87 10.73 -0.69
C LYS A 87 -15.04 11.75 0.43
N LEU A 88 -14.31 11.57 1.53
CA LEU A 88 -14.36 12.48 2.68
C LEU A 88 -13.92 13.90 2.29
N GLU A 89 -12.85 14.04 1.50
CA GLU A 89 -12.38 15.34 1.01
C GLU A 89 -13.44 16.05 0.15
N LYS A 90 -14.16 15.32 -0.71
CA LYS A 90 -15.28 15.88 -1.50
C LYS A 90 -16.43 16.37 -0.62
N PHE A 91 -16.83 15.59 0.40
CA PHE A 91 -17.87 16.04 1.32
C PHE A 91 -17.40 17.22 2.16
N SER A 92 -16.15 17.17 2.63
CA SER A 92 -15.57 18.25 3.42
C SER A 92 -15.49 19.54 2.63
N SER A 93 -15.14 19.52 1.34
CA SER A 93 -15.09 20.74 0.51
C SER A 93 -16.49 21.30 0.21
N ALA A 94 -17.49 20.43 0.01
CA ALA A 94 -18.88 20.85 -0.15
C ALA A 94 -19.47 21.45 1.13
N LEU A 95 -19.06 20.92 2.29
CA LEU A 95 -19.47 21.39 3.62
C LEU A 95 -18.55 22.48 4.19
N GLN A 96 -17.57 22.96 3.41
CA GLN A 96 -16.79 24.12 3.84
C GLN A 96 -17.74 25.29 4.04
N LEU A 97 -17.65 25.92 5.21
CA LEU A 97 -18.49 27.05 5.60
C LEU A 97 -18.46 28.17 4.54
N GLY A 98 -17.34 28.35 3.86
CA GLY A 98 -17.23 29.27 2.71
C GLY A 98 -18.15 28.87 1.56
N THR A 99 -18.05 27.64 1.06
CA THR A 99 -18.91 27.12 -0.02
C THR A 99 -20.39 27.20 0.34
N LEU A 100 -20.76 26.84 1.58
CA LEU A 100 -22.15 26.92 2.05
C LEU A 100 -22.65 28.37 2.12
N LEU A 101 -21.80 29.30 2.57
CA LEU A 101 -22.12 30.71 2.60
C LEU A 101 -22.30 31.27 1.20
N ASP A 102 -21.40 30.96 0.27
CA ASP A 102 -21.48 31.41 -1.12
C ASP A 102 -22.76 30.90 -1.79
N LEU A 103 -23.13 29.62 -1.56
CA LEU A 103 -24.40 29.05 -2.05
C LEU A 103 -25.62 29.75 -1.46
N LEU A 104 -25.61 30.05 -0.16
CA LEU A 104 -26.70 30.74 0.51
C LEU A 104 -26.84 32.18 0.01
N GLN A 105 -25.72 32.86 -0.28
CA GLN A 105 -25.72 34.21 -0.87
C GLN A 105 -26.29 34.20 -2.28
N ILE A 106 -25.91 33.23 -3.11
CA ILE A 106 -26.49 33.06 -4.46
C ILE A 106 -28.00 32.86 -4.38
N GLU A 107 -28.47 32.03 -3.46
CA GLU A 107 -29.91 31.81 -3.30
C GLU A 107 -30.63 33.06 -2.80
N GLY A 108 -30.03 33.83 -1.88
CA GLY A 108 -30.55 35.13 -1.46
C GLY A 108 -30.70 36.11 -2.63
N MET A 109 -29.69 36.20 -3.51
CA MET A 109 -29.74 37.05 -4.70
C MET A 109 -30.88 36.66 -5.65
N LYS A 110 -31.17 35.36 -5.81
CA LYS A 110 -32.30 34.92 -6.64
C LYS A 110 -33.64 35.32 -6.04
N ILE A 111 -33.80 35.18 -4.72
CA ILE A 111 -35.03 35.58 -4.02
C ILE A 111 -35.22 37.10 -4.13
N GLU A 112 -34.15 37.89 -4.06
CA GLU A 112 -34.16 39.33 -4.34
C GLU A 112 -34.64 39.63 -5.77
N GLU A 113 -34.07 38.96 -6.77
CA GLU A 113 -34.46 39.13 -8.18
C GLU A 113 -35.92 38.71 -8.44
N GLU A 114 -36.38 37.63 -7.82
CA GLU A 114 -37.78 37.18 -7.88
C GLU A 114 -38.72 38.19 -7.21
N SER A 115 -38.30 38.77 -6.10
CA SER A 115 -39.04 39.83 -5.39
C SER A 115 -39.15 41.10 -6.23
N GLU A 116 -38.06 41.53 -6.87
CA GLU A 116 -38.05 42.69 -7.78
C GLU A 116 -38.96 42.45 -8.98
N THR A 117 -38.85 41.28 -9.62
CA THR A 117 -39.72 40.88 -10.75
C THR A 117 -41.20 40.86 -10.34
N MET A 118 -41.53 40.38 -9.14
CA MET A 118 -42.89 40.38 -8.61
C MET A 118 -43.41 41.81 -8.39
N ALA A 119 -42.57 42.70 -7.87
CA ALA A 119 -42.91 44.10 -7.66
C ALA A 119 -43.17 44.83 -8.99
N GLU A 120 -42.35 44.61 -10.01
CA GLU A 120 -42.54 45.17 -11.35
C GLU A 120 -43.89 44.77 -11.95
N LYS A 121 -44.22 43.47 -11.94
CA LYS A 121 -45.50 42.97 -12.45
C LYS A 121 -46.71 43.56 -11.73
N PHE A 122 -46.60 43.81 -10.43
CA PHE A 122 -47.65 44.49 -9.67
C PHE A 122 -47.79 45.96 -10.10
N LEU A 123 -46.68 46.68 -10.29
CA LEU A 123 -46.69 48.08 -10.73
C LEU A 123 -47.22 48.24 -12.16
N GLU A 124 -47.01 47.26 -13.02
CA GLU A 124 -47.57 47.19 -14.38
C GLU A 124 -49.06 46.79 -14.39
N GLY A 125 -49.63 46.42 -13.24
CA GLY A 125 -51.02 46.03 -13.09
C GLY A 125 -51.33 44.60 -13.54
N GLU A 126 -50.32 43.77 -13.76
CA GLU A 126 -50.46 42.37 -14.16
C GLU A 126 -50.94 41.47 -13.00
N VAL A 127 -50.69 41.88 -11.76
CA VAL A 127 -51.00 41.11 -10.54
C VAL A 127 -51.94 41.92 -9.63
N PRO A 128 -53.05 41.34 -9.15
CA PRO A 128 -53.92 41.97 -8.15
C PRO A 128 -53.22 42.17 -6.80
N LEU A 129 -53.60 43.23 -6.06
CA LEU A 129 -53.02 43.58 -4.75
C LEU A 129 -53.02 42.40 -3.75
N GLU A 130 -54.11 41.65 -3.70
CA GLU A 130 -54.27 40.52 -2.76
C GLU A 130 -53.24 39.42 -3.05
N THR A 131 -53.05 39.06 -4.33
CA THR A 131 -52.07 38.06 -4.77
C THR A 131 -50.63 38.55 -4.60
N PHE A 132 -50.37 39.84 -4.82
CA PHE A 132 -49.07 40.43 -4.57
C PHE A 132 -48.69 40.34 -3.08
N LEU A 133 -49.58 40.78 -2.17
CA LEU A 133 -49.32 40.75 -0.73
C LEU A 133 -49.08 39.33 -0.21
N GLU A 134 -49.85 38.35 -0.68
CA GLU A 134 -49.67 36.95 -0.27
C GLU A 134 -48.32 36.36 -0.68
N ASN A 135 -47.80 36.72 -1.85
CA ASN A 135 -46.54 36.16 -2.36
C ASN A 135 -45.32 36.96 -1.90
N PHE A 136 -45.44 38.28 -1.80
CA PHE A 136 -44.37 39.17 -1.35
C PHE A 136 -43.98 38.90 0.10
N VAL A 137 -44.96 38.70 0.99
CA VAL A 137 -44.69 38.36 2.41
C VAL A 137 -43.96 37.02 2.54
N LYS A 138 -44.26 36.04 1.65
CA LYS A 138 -43.55 34.74 1.66
C LYS A 138 -42.08 34.92 1.26
N LEU A 139 -41.82 35.67 0.18
CA LEU A 139 -40.48 35.97 -0.30
C LEU A 139 -39.67 36.78 0.74
N GLU A 140 -40.30 37.74 1.42
CA GLU A 140 -39.65 38.54 2.48
C GLU A 140 -39.18 37.68 3.66
N VAL A 141 -39.98 36.68 4.05
CA VAL A 141 -39.60 35.71 5.09
C VAL A 141 -38.46 34.79 4.62
N GLU A 142 -38.47 34.37 3.37
CA GLU A 142 -37.41 33.53 2.79
C GLU A 142 -36.09 34.28 2.61
N LEU A 143 -36.13 35.58 2.30
CA LEU A 143 -34.96 36.45 2.15
C LEU A 143 -34.29 36.79 3.49
N ALA A 144 -35.06 36.85 4.59
CA ALA A 144 -34.53 37.21 5.90
C ALA A 144 -33.42 36.26 6.38
N LEU A 145 -33.53 34.96 6.10
CA LEU A 145 -32.58 33.93 6.54
C LEU A 145 -31.18 34.09 5.89
N PRO A 146 -31.03 34.15 4.55
CA PRO A 146 -29.76 34.39 3.87
C PRO A 146 -29.05 35.68 4.32
N VAL A 147 -29.80 36.78 4.44
CA VAL A 147 -29.27 38.10 4.81
C VAL A 147 -28.70 38.10 6.22
N HIS A 148 -29.45 37.60 7.20
CA HIS A 148 -28.99 37.54 8.59
C HIS A 148 -27.78 36.61 8.77
N LEU A 149 -27.69 35.53 8.00
CA LEU A 149 -26.55 34.60 8.01
C LEU A 149 -25.30 35.21 7.35
N ALA A 150 -25.46 35.97 6.26
CA ALA A 150 -24.37 36.69 5.62
C ALA A 150 -23.80 37.77 6.54
N ASP A 151 -24.65 38.52 7.25
CA ASP A 151 -24.24 39.52 8.23
C ASP A 151 -23.47 38.91 9.40
N LEU A 152 -23.97 37.81 9.97
CA LEU A 152 -23.29 37.04 11.01
C LEU A 152 -21.92 36.52 10.54
N ALA A 153 -21.82 36.02 9.31
CA ALA A 153 -20.55 35.58 8.73
C ALA A 153 -19.57 36.73 8.50
N GLY A 154 -20.06 37.90 8.05
CA GLY A 154 -19.28 39.13 7.94
C GLY A 154 -18.71 39.58 9.28
N MET A 155 -19.52 39.52 10.35
CA MET A 155 -19.10 39.82 11.72
C MET A 155 -18.04 38.83 12.26
N MET A 156 -18.11 37.56 11.87
CA MET A 156 -17.17 36.50 12.27
C MET A 156 -15.86 36.51 11.47
N ARG A 157 -15.84 37.09 10.27
CA ARG A 157 -14.62 37.35 9.47
C ARG A 157 -13.80 38.54 9.97
N ILE A 158 -14.38 39.42 10.79
CA ILE A 158 -13.62 40.50 11.44
C ILE A 158 -12.71 39.87 12.51
N PRO A 159 -11.37 39.94 12.39
CA PRO A 159 -10.49 39.45 13.43
C PRO A 159 -10.81 40.17 14.73
N ARG A 160 -11.00 39.41 15.83
CA ARG A 160 -11.32 39.87 17.19
C ARG A 160 -10.42 41.00 17.74
N LYS A 161 -9.34 41.36 17.05
CA LYS A 161 -8.42 42.44 17.42
C LYS A 161 -8.95 43.87 17.14
N ALA A 162 -10.07 44.04 16.44
CA ALA A 162 -10.60 45.38 16.14
C ALA A 162 -11.71 45.87 17.11
N ARG A 163 -12.06 45.09 18.14
CA ARG A 163 -13.16 45.40 19.06
C ARG A 163 -12.72 46.02 20.40
N ALA A 164 -11.47 46.44 20.51
CA ALA A 164 -10.91 47.09 21.68
C ALA A 164 -10.07 48.31 21.26
N VAL A 165 -10.74 49.42 20.98
CA VAL A 165 -10.25 50.79 21.20
C VAL A 165 -11.43 51.58 21.74
#